data_AF-A0A349JZN4-F1
#
_entry.id   AF-A0A349JZN4-F1
#
_cell.length_a   1.000
_cell.length_b   1.000
_cell.length_c   1.000
_cell.angle_alpha   90.00
_cell.angle_beta   90.00
_cell.angle_gamma   90.00
#
_symmetry.space_group_name_H-M   'P 1'
#
loop_
_entity.id
_entity.type
_entity.pdbx_description
1 polymer ?
#
loop_
_entity_poly.entity_id
_entity_poly.type
_entity_poly.pdbx_seq_one_letter_code
_entity_poly.pdbx_strand_id
1 'polypeptide(L)'
;MANSAKLYKSMIDGLEYRGSAFFQCYTTCQPEHGVADDKSALQAKLSRDSRGMPEFVFDPQQGELSQKCLDLKGNPNVKNDWGQSTYAEDKEKYNYTVAHWATTEARFRKHLKVIKPDDAESMLFLDDILLCVTQADVVNRRVFDEAHRSYIPDFGVYIIADIGGKKKHVAVSRQVVLFSVERRKAWRMLQSKAGVENADYQAQIQLLEDVDGGKISIEDLRARPREIIAAEKATEG
;
A
#
# COMPACT_ATOMS: atom_id res chain seq x y z
N MET A 1 16.41 -11.87 3.94
CA MET A 1 15.20 -11.83 4.80
C MET A 1 14.95 -10.39 5.20
N ALA A 2 13.69 -9.97 5.38
CA ALA A 2 13.35 -8.59 5.76
C ALA A 2 13.75 -8.25 7.20
N ASN A 3 13.57 -9.20 8.11
CA ASN A 3 13.86 -9.07 9.53
C ASN A 3 14.33 -10.41 10.10
N SER A 4 15.64 -10.67 10.03
CA SER A 4 16.21 -11.95 10.45
C SER A 4 15.99 -12.23 11.95
N ALA A 5 16.19 -11.22 12.80
CA ALA A 5 16.06 -11.38 14.24
C ALA A 5 14.64 -11.78 14.66
N LYS A 6 13.62 -11.13 14.10
CA LYS A 6 12.23 -11.46 14.40
C LYS A 6 11.84 -12.84 13.86
N LEU A 7 12.30 -13.23 12.67
CA LEU A 7 12.04 -14.57 12.16
C LEU A 7 12.61 -15.65 13.08
N TYR A 8 13.88 -15.54 13.49
CA TYR A 8 14.49 -16.54 14.39
C TYR A 8 13.77 -16.61 15.72
N LYS A 9 13.40 -15.46 16.30
CA LYS A 9 12.58 -15.42 17.50
C LYS A 9 11.25 -16.15 17.30
N SER A 10 10.49 -15.83 16.25
CA SER A 10 9.21 -16.49 15.97
C SER A 10 9.34 -18.00 15.75
N MET A 11 10.43 -18.46 15.13
CA MET A 11 10.70 -19.89 14.97
C MET A 11 10.93 -20.58 16.30
N ILE A 12 11.70 -19.98 17.20
CA ILE A 12 11.93 -20.51 18.55
C ILE A 12 10.63 -20.51 19.35
N ASP A 13 9.92 -19.37 19.41
CA ASP A 13 8.65 -19.24 20.12
C ASP A 13 7.62 -20.28 19.61
N GLY A 14 7.57 -20.53 18.30
CA GLY A 14 6.68 -21.54 17.71
C GLY A 14 7.12 -22.99 17.93
N LEU A 15 8.41 -23.26 18.12
CA LEU A 15 8.91 -24.60 18.50
C LEU A 15 8.59 -24.90 19.98
N GLU A 16 8.63 -23.89 20.84
CA GLU A 16 8.28 -24.02 22.26
C GLU A 16 6.76 -24.04 22.49
N TYR A 17 5.98 -23.55 21.52
CA TYR A 17 4.53 -23.51 21.61
C TYR A 17 3.92 -24.92 21.68
N ARG A 18 3.15 -25.19 22.72
CA ARG A 18 2.42 -26.45 22.93
C ARG A 18 1.15 -26.52 22.07
N GLY A 19 1.31 -26.39 20.76
CA GLY A 19 0.23 -26.38 19.78
C GLY A 19 0.77 -26.46 18.35
N SER A 20 -0.02 -26.01 17.38
CA SER A 20 0.41 -25.92 15.98
C SER A 20 0.99 -24.55 15.68
N ALA A 21 2.21 -24.49 15.18
CA ALA A 21 2.84 -23.28 14.66
C ALA A 21 2.80 -23.29 13.13
N PHE A 22 2.38 -22.17 12.53
CA PHE A 22 2.38 -21.97 11.08
C PHE A 22 3.31 -20.82 10.71
N PHE A 23 4.20 -21.06 9.75
CA PHE A 23 5.17 -20.08 9.26
C PHE A 23 4.95 -19.83 7.78
N GLN A 24 4.56 -18.61 7.44
CA GLN A 24 4.51 -18.14 6.05
C GLN A 24 5.69 -17.21 5.78
N CYS A 25 6.65 -17.70 5.01
CA CYS A 25 7.86 -16.96 4.69
C CYS A 25 7.83 -16.47 3.24
N TYR A 26 8.12 -15.19 3.02
CA TYR A 26 8.27 -14.65 1.66
C TYR A 26 9.61 -15.12 1.11
N THR A 27 9.56 -15.84 -0.01
CA THR A 27 10.73 -16.31 -0.73
C THR A 27 10.76 -15.67 -2.11
N THR A 28 11.81 -14.89 -2.37
CA THR A 28 12.04 -14.32 -3.70
C THR A 28 12.54 -15.42 -4.63
N CYS A 29 11.88 -15.59 -5.77
CA CYS A 29 12.36 -16.44 -6.85
C CYS A 29 12.97 -15.55 -7.94
N GLN A 30 14.28 -15.64 -8.13
CA GLN A 30 15.06 -14.79 -9.04
C GLN A 30 14.55 -14.89 -10.48
N PRO A 31 14.43 -16.09 -11.09
CA PRO A 31 13.96 -16.21 -12.47
C PRO A 31 12.49 -15.79 -12.62
N GLU A 32 11.61 -16.23 -11.73
CA GLU A 32 10.16 -15.98 -11.85
C GLU A 32 9.77 -14.54 -11.55
N HIS A 33 10.42 -13.90 -10.58
CA HIS A 33 10.18 -12.49 -10.27
C HIS A 33 10.97 -11.58 -11.21
N GLY A 34 12.02 -12.11 -11.85
CA GLY A 34 12.94 -11.38 -12.71
C GLY A 34 13.71 -10.32 -11.93
N VAL A 35 14.41 -10.76 -10.88
CA VAL A 35 15.27 -9.93 -10.02
C VAL A 35 16.68 -10.51 -9.99
N ALA A 36 17.68 -9.67 -9.70
CA ALA A 36 19.07 -10.12 -9.63
C ALA A 36 19.33 -11.05 -8.42
N ASP A 37 20.32 -11.93 -8.57
CA ASP A 37 20.61 -13.02 -7.62
C ASP A 37 20.96 -12.55 -6.21
N ASP A 38 21.56 -11.36 -6.09
CA ASP A 38 21.97 -10.75 -4.83
C ASP A 38 20.83 -9.97 -4.13
N LYS A 39 19.63 -9.88 -4.72
CA LYS A 39 18.56 -8.97 -4.25
C LYS A 39 17.47 -9.62 -3.40
N SER A 40 17.57 -10.90 -3.06
CA SER A 40 16.53 -11.62 -2.30
C SER A 40 16.18 -10.95 -0.96
N ALA A 41 17.18 -10.50 -0.20
CA ALA A 41 16.94 -9.84 1.08
C ALA A 41 16.30 -8.45 0.91
N LEU A 42 16.74 -7.71 -0.11
CA LEU A 42 16.16 -6.42 -0.46
C LEU A 42 14.68 -6.60 -0.85
N GLN A 43 14.36 -7.54 -1.73
CA GLN A 43 12.99 -7.80 -2.18
C GLN A 43 12.06 -8.19 -1.04
N ALA A 44 12.53 -9.02 -0.10
CA ALA A 44 11.76 -9.34 1.10
C ALA A 44 11.42 -8.08 1.92
N LYS A 45 12.38 -7.17 2.09
CA LYS A 45 12.15 -5.89 2.78
C LYS A 45 11.14 -5.02 2.03
N LEU A 46 11.33 -4.85 0.71
CA LEU A 46 10.44 -4.03 -0.11
C LEU A 46 9.00 -4.57 -0.12
N SER A 47 8.81 -5.89 -0.23
CA SER A 47 7.50 -6.53 -0.15
C SER A 47 6.79 -6.28 1.19
N ARG A 48 7.52 -6.32 2.32
CA ARG A 48 6.97 -5.97 3.64
C ARG A 48 6.57 -4.49 3.69
N ASP A 49 7.49 -3.62 3.30
CA ASP A 49 7.34 -2.16 3.42
C ASP A 49 6.22 -1.64 2.51
N SER A 50 5.98 -2.30 1.36
CA SER A 50 4.94 -1.96 0.39
C SER A 50 3.57 -2.57 0.68
N ARG A 51 3.40 -3.27 1.80
CA ARG A 51 2.23 -4.11 2.12
C ARG A 51 1.98 -5.25 1.13
N GLY A 52 2.96 -5.63 0.31
CA GLY A 52 2.86 -6.80 -0.57
C GLY A 52 2.65 -8.07 0.27
N MET A 53 3.50 -8.23 1.28
CA MET A 53 3.38 -9.24 2.32
C MET A 53 3.81 -8.67 3.68
N PRO A 54 2.89 -8.03 4.43
CA PRO A 54 3.17 -7.49 5.76
C PRO A 54 3.64 -8.57 6.74
N GLU A 55 4.47 -8.17 7.70
CA GLU A 55 5.00 -9.05 8.75
C GLU A 55 4.09 -9.03 9.98
N PHE A 56 3.62 -10.17 10.46
CA PHE A 56 2.87 -10.25 11.71
C PHE A 56 3.10 -11.57 12.44
N VAL A 57 2.83 -11.56 13.74
CA VAL A 57 2.82 -12.77 14.58
C VAL A 57 1.50 -12.82 15.31
N PHE A 58 0.83 -13.96 15.27
CA PHE A 58 -0.32 -14.25 16.12
C PHE A 58 0.08 -15.28 17.16
N ASP A 59 0.20 -14.87 18.42
CA ASP A 59 0.53 -15.76 19.54
C ASP A 59 -0.67 -15.86 20.50
N PRO A 60 -1.42 -16.98 20.47
CA PRO A 60 -2.59 -17.17 21.33
C PRO A 60 -2.24 -17.29 22.83
N GLN A 61 -0.96 -17.41 23.20
CA GLN A 61 -0.56 -17.43 24.61
C GLN A 61 -0.59 -16.04 25.26
N GLN A 62 -0.66 -14.96 24.47
CA GLN A 62 -0.69 -13.58 24.97
C GLN A 62 -2.06 -13.15 25.50
N GLY A 63 -3.08 -14.00 25.39
CA GLY A 63 -4.41 -13.79 25.96
C GLY A 63 -5.55 -14.28 25.06
N GLU A 64 -6.77 -13.86 25.37
CA GLU A 64 -7.98 -14.28 24.66
C GLU A 64 -8.43 -13.27 23.59
N LEU A 65 -7.93 -12.03 23.65
CA LEU A 65 -8.29 -10.95 22.72
C LEU A 65 -7.34 -10.92 21.53
N SER A 66 -7.88 -10.84 20.31
CA SER A 66 -7.06 -10.74 19.09
C SER A 66 -6.05 -9.58 19.14
N GLN A 67 -6.41 -8.47 19.78
CA GLN A 67 -5.56 -7.29 19.94
C GLN A 67 -4.35 -7.53 20.87
N LYS A 68 -4.40 -8.55 21.73
CA LYS A 68 -3.28 -8.99 22.57
C LYS A 68 -2.40 -10.00 21.84
N CYS A 69 -3.01 -10.85 21.02
CA CYS A 69 -2.33 -11.94 20.34
C CYS A 69 -1.66 -11.53 19.02
N LEU A 70 -2.18 -10.50 18.31
CA LEU A 70 -1.68 -10.09 17.00
C LEU A 70 -0.69 -8.91 17.07
N ASP A 71 0.58 -9.18 16.77
CA ASP A 71 1.66 -8.18 16.72
C ASP A 71 1.99 -7.72 15.29
N LEU A 72 1.85 -6.41 15.04
CA LEU A 72 2.18 -5.75 13.76
C LEU A 72 3.45 -4.88 13.80
N LYS A 73 4.20 -4.84 14.91
CA LYS A 73 5.35 -3.92 15.13
C LYS A 73 6.50 -4.08 14.13
N GLY A 74 6.52 -5.16 13.35
CA GLY A 74 7.54 -5.42 12.33
C GLY A 74 7.45 -4.54 11.08
N ASN A 75 6.36 -3.79 10.93
CA ASN A 75 6.07 -3.01 9.73
C ASN A 75 6.34 -1.52 9.95
N PRO A 76 6.79 -0.78 8.92
CA PRO A 76 6.90 0.68 9.00
C PRO A 76 5.51 1.34 9.06
N ASN A 77 5.41 2.51 9.69
CA ASN A 77 4.21 3.37 9.73
C ASN A 77 2.91 2.59 10.06
N VAL A 78 2.90 1.87 11.18
CA VAL A 78 1.82 0.91 11.49
C VAL A 78 0.43 1.54 11.58
N LYS A 79 0.32 2.85 11.84
CA LYS A 79 -0.96 3.58 11.95
C LYS A 79 -1.46 4.20 10.63
N ASN A 80 -0.71 4.01 9.54
CA ASN A 80 -1.03 4.53 8.21
C ASN A 80 -1.24 3.37 7.23
N ASP A 81 -1.82 3.67 6.07
CA ASP A 81 -2.01 2.68 5.00
C ASP A 81 -0.67 2.17 4.46
N TRP A 82 0.29 3.08 4.27
CA TRP A 82 1.55 2.81 3.58
C TRP A 82 2.76 3.13 4.47
N GLY A 83 3.85 2.39 4.25
CA GLY A 83 5.16 2.79 4.74
C GLY A 83 5.65 4.03 4.01
N GLN A 84 6.52 4.81 4.64
CA GLN A 84 7.17 5.94 3.99
C GLN A 84 8.62 5.60 3.63
N SER A 85 9.06 6.09 2.47
CA SER A 85 10.44 6.03 2.00
C SER A 85 10.91 7.43 1.60
N THR A 86 12.18 7.57 1.26
CA THR A 86 12.77 8.82 0.76
C THR A 86 13.43 8.58 -0.58
N TYR A 87 13.18 9.46 -1.56
CA TYR A 87 13.85 9.38 -2.85
C TYR A 87 15.36 9.57 -2.66
N ALA A 88 16.18 8.80 -3.40
CA ALA A 88 17.62 8.92 -3.30
C ALA A 88 18.13 10.28 -3.79
N GLU A 89 17.47 10.83 -4.81
CA GLU A 89 17.81 12.05 -5.55
C GLU A 89 17.82 13.31 -4.66
N ASP A 90 16.75 13.53 -3.88
CA ASP A 90 16.55 14.77 -3.11
C ASP A 90 16.07 14.55 -1.67
N LYS A 91 15.95 13.29 -1.24
CA LYS A 91 15.48 12.89 0.10
C LYS A 91 14.03 13.27 0.42
N GLU A 92 13.24 13.68 -0.57
CA GLU A 92 11.82 13.92 -0.38
C GLU A 92 11.11 12.62 0.03
N LYS A 93 10.21 12.70 1.01
CA LYS A 93 9.44 11.56 1.51
C LYS A 93 8.27 11.24 0.59
N TYR A 94 7.98 9.95 0.41
CA TYR A 94 6.82 9.48 -0.34
C TYR A 94 6.24 8.19 0.27
N ASN A 95 4.98 7.91 -0.05
CA ASN A 95 4.35 6.64 0.31
C ASN A 95 4.90 5.50 -0.55
N TYR A 96 5.51 4.51 0.09
CA TYR A 96 6.00 3.32 -0.58
C TYR A 96 4.88 2.29 -0.70
N THR A 97 4.13 2.36 -1.79
CA THR A 97 3.01 1.45 -2.09
C THR A 97 3.45 0.18 -2.82
N VAL A 98 2.54 -0.78 -2.98
CA VAL A 98 2.80 -2.00 -3.77
C VAL A 98 3.13 -1.72 -5.24
N ALA A 99 2.64 -0.60 -5.79
CA ALA A 99 3.00 -0.16 -7.14
C ALA A 99 4.49 0.21 -7.25
N HIS A 100 5.08 0.79 -6.20
CA HIS A 100 6.51 1.09 -6.16
C HIS A 100 7.34 -0.20 -6.11
N TRP A 101 6.96 -1.16 -5.28
CA TRP A 101 7.60 -2.48 -5.26
C TRP A 101 7.48 -3.20 -6.60
N ALA A 102 6.34 -3.09 -7.29
CA ALA A 102 6.14 -3.68 -8.61
C ALA A 102 7.17 -3.18 -9.64
N THR A 103 7.69 -1.95 -9.50
CA THR A 103 8.76 -1.43 -10.39
C THR A 103 10.09 -2.17 -10.25
N THR A 104 10.26 -2.95 -9.18
CA THR A 104 11.51 -3.65 -8.86
C THR A 104 11.52 -5.11 -9.29
N GLU A 105 10.42 -5.64 -9.84
CA GLU A 105 10.29 -7.04 -10.27
C GLU A 105 9.80 -7.12 -11.72
N ALA A 106 10.56 -7.80 -12.60
CA ALA A 106 10.24 -7.86 -14.02
C ALA A 106 8.94 -8.62 -14.35
N ARG A 107 8.36 -9.37 -13.40
CA ARG A 107 7.04 -9.98 -13.57
C ARG A 107 5.92 -8.95 -13.75
N PHE A 108 6.10 -7.72 -13.29
CA PHE A 108 5.13 -6.63 -13.48
C PHE A 108 5.38 -5.77 -14.73
N ARG A 109 6.40 -6.07 -15.54
CA ARG A 109 6.82 -5.21 -16.67
C ARG A 109 5.71 -4.84 -17.65
N LYS A 110 4.70 -5.70 -17.85
CA LYS A 110 3.56 -5.43 -18.74
C LYS A 110 2.56 -4.41 -18.17
N HIS A 111 2.66 -4.13 -16.88
CA HIS A 111 1.76 -3.24 -16.14
C HIS A 111 2.38 -1.86 -15.86
N LEU A 112 3.60 -1.62 -16.36
CA LEU A 112 4.39 -0.43 -16.06
C LEU A 112 4.91 0.18 -17.36
N LYS A 113 4.79 1.51 -17.50
CA LYS A 113 5.39 2.26 -18.61
C LYS A 113 6.11 3.48 -18.04
N VAL A 114 7.40 3.60 -18.29
CA VAL A 114 8.13 4.83 -17.96
C VAL A 114 7.64 5.92 -18.92
N ILE A 115 7.25 7.06 -18.37
CA ILE A 115 6.69 8.21 -19.10
C ILE A 115 7.52 9.47 -18.83
N LYS A 116 7.34 10.51 -19.65
CA LYS A 116 7.93 11.82 -19.37
C LYS A 116 7.11 12.56 -18.30
N PRO A 117 7.71 13.51 -17.56
CA PRO A 117 6.97 14.35 -16.62
C PRO A 117 5.76 15.05 -17.27
N ASP A 118 5.93 15.61 -18.46
CA ASP A 118 4.86 16.30 -19.21
C ASP A 118 3.67 15.37 -19.52
N ASP A 119 3.91 14.09 -19.77
CA ASP A 119 2.83 13.11 -20.01
C ASP A 119 2.00 12.89 -18.73
N ALA A 120 2.64 12.99 -17.55
CA ALA A 120 2.00 12.76 -16.25
C ALA A 120 1.03 13.87 -15.84
N GLU A 121 1.13 15.07 -16.41
CA GLU A 121 0.21 16.19 -16.13
C GLU A 121 -1.23 15.85 -16.54
N SER A 122 -1.40 14.98 -17.54
CA SER A 122 -2.70 14.50 -18.02
C SER A 122 -3.23 13.26 -17.26
N MET A 123 -2.49 12.80 -16.26
CA MET A 123 -2.73 11.53 -15.57
C MET A 123 -3.04 11.74 -14.08
N LEU A 124 -3.66 10.76 -13.46
CA LEU A 124 -3.97 10.77 -12.04
C LEU A 124 -2.79 10.24 -11.22
N PHE A 125 -2.39 10.94 -10.18
CA PHE A 125 -1.38 10.42 -9.26
C PHE A 125 -1.98 9.29 -8.39
N LEU A 126 -1.20 8.23 -8.14
CA LEU A 126 -1.70 7.04 -7.45
C LEU A 126 -2.27 7.34 -6.05
N ASP A 127 -1.58 8.15 -5.26
CA ASP A 127 -2.05 8.44 -3.90
C ASP A 127 -3.38 9.19 -3.92
N ASP A 128 -3.60 10.05 -4.92
CA ASP A 128 -4.85 10.79 -5.09
C ASP A 128 -6.00 9.86 -5.46
N ILE A 129 -5.83 9.00 -6.48
CA ILE A 129 -6.90 8.07 -6.88
C ILE A 129 -7.22 7.04 -5.79
N LEU A 130 -6.24 6.66 -4.97
CA LEU A 130 -6.46 5.74 -3.86
C LEU A 130 -7.43 6.32 -2.81
N LEU A 131 -7.48 7.64 -2.62
CA LEU A 131 -8.45 8.29 -1.73
C LEU A 131 -9.87 8.16 -2.26
N CYS A 132 -10.05 8.19 -3.59
CA CYS A 132 -11.36 8.18 -4.25
C CYS A 132 -12.00 6.78 -4.40
N VAL A 133 -11.25 5.72 -4.10
CA VAL A 133 -11.68 4.32 -4.35
C VAL A 133 -11.67 3.49 -3.07
N THR A 134 -12.68 2.62 -2.91
CA THR A 134 -12.75 1.62 -1.85
C THR A 134 -12.73 0.20 -2.42
N GLN A 135 -12.53 -0.82 -1.57
CA GLN A 135 -12.69 -2.22 -2.01
C GLN A 135 -14.12 -2.51 -2.50
N ALA A 136 -15.14 -1.86 -1.91
CA ALA A 136 -16.53 -2.01 -2.33
C ALA A 136 -16.74 -1.47 -3.75
N ASP A 137 -16.09 -0.36 -4.11
CA ASP A 137 -16.15 0.17 -5.48
C ASP A 137 -15.59 -0.81 -6.51
N VAL A 138 -14.51 -1.52 -6.16
CA VAL A 138 -13.93 -2.58 -7.02
C VAL A 138 -14.89 -3.75 -7.18
N VAL A 139 -15.46 -4.26 -6.08
CA VAL A 139 -16.40 -5.40 -6.10
C VAL A 139 -17.65 -5.07 -6.89
N ASN A 140 -18.19 -3.86 -6.73
CA ASN A 140 -19.37 -3.39 -7.46
C ASN A 140 -19.05 -2.84 -8.85
N ARG A 141 -17.82 -3.01 -9.36
CA ARG A 141 -17.39 -2.62 -10.71
C ARG A 141 -17.55 -1.13 -11.03
N ARG A 142 -17.63 -0.26 -10.01
CA ARG A 142 -17.72 1.20 -10.17
C ARG A 142 -16.46 1.82 -10.74
N VAL A 143 -15.32 1.12 -10.60
CA VAL A 143 -14.02 1.53 -11.16
C VAL A 143 -13.98 1.58 -12.69
N PHE A 144 -15.03 1.11 -13.37
CA PHE A 144 -15.19 1.17 -14.82
C PHE A 144 -16.21 2.22 -15.29
N ASP A 145 -16.92 2.88 -14.35
CA ASP A 145 -17.91 3.90 -14.65
C ASP A 145 -17.26 5.28 -14.61
N GLU A 146 -17.14 5.93 -15.78
CA GLU A 146 -16.50 7.24 -15.95
C GLU A 146 -17.15 8.36 -15.13
N ALA A 147 -18.44 8.25 -14.84
CA ALA A 147 -19.16 9.23 -14.03
C ALA A 147 -18.89 9.05 -12.53
N HIS A 148 -18.45 7.87 -12.10
CA HIS A 148 -18.26 7.57 -10.68
C HIS A 148 -16.92 8.10 -10.15
N ARG A 149 -16.88 8.60 -8.91
CA ARG A 149 -15.64 9.12 -8.27
C ARG A 149 -14.46 8.14 -8.28
N SER A 150 -14.75 6.85 -8.29
CA SER A 150 -13.75 5.77 -8.25
C SER A 150 -13.32 5.26 -9.63
N TYR A 151 -13.74 5.91 -10.72
CA TYR A 151 -13.28 5.57 -12.08
C TYR A 151 -11.76 5.52 -12.16
N ILE A 152 -11.22 4.43 -12.72
CA ILE A 152 -9.78 4.30 -12.94
C ILE A 152 -9.56 4.08 -14.45
N PRO A 153 -8.99 5.04 -15.20
CA PRO A 153 -8.58 4.81 -16.58
C PRO A 153 -7.41 3.81 -16.65
N ASP A 154 -7.37 2.96 -17.68
CA ASP A 154 -6.25 2.02 -17.86
C ASP A 154 -5.01 2.79 -18.34
N PHE A 155 -3.88 2.62 -17.66
CA PHE A 155 -2.69 3.44 -17.85
C PHE A 155 -2.93 4.95 -17.76
N GLY A 156 -4.00 5.39 -17.07
CA GLY A 156 -4.24 6.80 -16.78
C GLY A 156 -3.84 7.20 -15.34
N VAL A 157 -3.18 6.30 -14.61
CA VAL A 157 -2.64 6.55 -13.26
C VAL A 157 -1.12 6.42 -13.29
N TYR A 158 -0.39 7.27 -12.55
CA TYR A 158 1.07 7.20 -12.44
C TYR A 158 1.57 7.23 -11.00
N ILE A 159 2.81 6.79 -10.84
CA ILE A 159 3.62 6.97 -9.63
C ILE A 159 4.94 7.66 -9.99
N ILE A 160 5.61 8.20 -8.98
CA ILE A 160 7.02 8.61 -9.07
C ILE A 160 7.83 7.56 -8.31
N ALA A 161 8.63 6.77 -9.01
CA ALA A 161 9.42 5.69 -8.43
C ALA A 161 10.92 6.04 -8.43
N ASP A 162 11.64 5.59 -7.41
CA ASP A 162 13.10 5.60 -7.43
C ASP A 162 13.62 4.41 -8.24
N ILE A 163 14.16 4.69 -9.43
CA ILE A 163 14.70 3.67 -10.33
C ILE A 163 16.15 4.01 -10.65
N GLY A 164 17.07 3.32 -9.95
CA GLY A 164 18.50 3.53 -10.12
C GLY A 164 19.00 4.83 -9.47
N GLY A 165 18.38 5.26 -8.37
CA GLY A 165 18.76 6.45 -7.62
C GLY A 165 18.19 7.76 -8.21
N LYS A 166 17.23 7.66 -9.12
CA LYS A 166 16.60 8.79 -9.81
C LYS A 166 15.09 8.66 -9.77
N LYS A 167 14.39 9.78 -9.62
CA LYS A 167 12.94 9.86 -9.77
C LYS A 167 12.55 9.57 -11.22
N LYS A 168 11.65 8.61 -11.43
CA LYS A 168 11.04 8.32 -12.72
C LYS A 168 9.54 8.30 -12.60
N HIS A 169 8.87 8.96 -13.54
CA HIS A 169 7.42 8.86 -13.69
C HIS A 169 7.08 7.54 -14.38
N VAL A 170 6.17 6.78 -13.77
CA VAL A 170 5.76 5.46 -14.25
C VAL A 170 4.25 5.39 -14.29
N ALA A 171 3.68 5.32 -15.49
CA ALA A 171 2.29 4.97 -15.71
C ALA A 171 2.06 3.51 -15.30
N VAL A 172 1.00 3.27 -14.53
CA VAL A 172 0.62 1.95 -14.04
C VAL A 172 -0.72 1.52 -14.64
N SER A 173 -0.83 0.25 -15.02
CA SER A 173 -2.11 -0.31 -15.49
C SER A 173 -3.18 -0.23 -14.39
N ARG A 174 -4.46 -0.25 -14.77
CA ARG A 174 -5.59 -0.32 -13.82
C ARG A 174 -5.41 -1.45 -12.81
N GLN A 175 -4.89 -2.61 -13.25
CA GLN A 175 -4.70 -3.78 -12.38
C GLN A 175 -3.73 -3.51 -11.21
N VAL A 176 -2.71 -2.68 -11.39
CA VAL A 176 -1.78 -2.30 -10.31
C VAL A 176 -2.44 -1.35 -9.31
N VAL A 177 -3.33 -0.48 -9.79
CA VAL A 177 -4.16 0.36 -8.91
C VAL A 177 -5.08 -0.52 -8.08
N LEU A 178 -5.79 -1.47 -8.70
CA LEU A 178 -6.65 -2.42 -7.99
C LEU A 178 -5.88 -3.31 -7.01
N PHE A 179 -4.66 -3.72 -7.37
CA PHE A 179 -3.77 -4.43 -6.46
C PHE A 179 -3.42 -3.58 -5.23
N SER A 180 -3.18 -2.27 -5.41
CA SER A 180 -2.95 -1.35 -4.31
C SER A 180 -4.17 -1.21 -3.39
N VAL A 181 -5.38 -1.15 -3.96
CA VAL A 181 -6.63 -1.12 -3.18
C VAL A 181 -6.78 -2.37 -2.31
N GLU A 182 -6.52 -3.54 -2.89
CA GLU A 182 -6.68 -4.81 -2.19
C GLU A 182 -5.60 -4.99 -1.09
N ARG A 183 -4.34 -4.64 -1.35
CA ARG A 183 -3.28 -4.64 -0.32
C ARG A 183 -3.59 -3.69 0.84
N ARG A 184 -4.10 -2.49 0.55
CA ARG A 184 -4.55 -1.54 1.58
C ARG A 184 -5.68 -2.12 2.41
N LYS A 185 -6.69 -2.74 1.78
CA LYS A 185 -7.79 -3.40 2.50
C LYS A 185 -7.30 -4.53 3.39
N ALA A 186 -6.38 -5.37 2.92
CA ALA A 186 -5.78 -6.43 3.71
C ALA A 186 -5.01 -5.87 4.93
N TRP A 187 -4.26 -4.79 4.73
CA TRP A 187 -3.54 -4.10 5.81
C TRP A 187 -4.49 -3.52 6.87
N ARG A 188 -5.54 -2.80 6.46
CA ARG A 188 -6.57 -2.27 7.37
C ARG A 188 -7.27 -3.37 8.17
N MET A 189 -7.51 -4.54 7.56
CA MET A 189 -8.05 -5.70 8.29
C MET A 189 -7.09 -6.22 9.37
N LEU A 190 -5.79 -6.26 9.09
CA LEU A 190 -4.78 -6.65 10.08
C LEU A 190 -4.74 -5.64 11.23
N GLN A 191 -4.70 -4.34 10.92
CA GLN A 191 -4.74 -3.26 11.91
C GLN A 191 -5.96 -3.37 12.82
N SER A 192 -7.15 -3.55 12.24
CA SER A 192 -8.40 -3.73 13.00
C SER A 192 -8.32 -4.90 13.99
N LYS A 193 -7.83 -6.07 13.55
CA LYS A 193 -7.64 -7.25 14.41
C LYS A 193 -6.61 -7.02 15.52
N ALA A 194 -5.59 -6.20 15.26
CA ALA A 194 -4.56 -5.83 16.22
C ALA A 194 -4.98 -4.65 17.13
N GLY A 195 -6.17 -4.07 16.94
CA GLY A 195 -6.62 -2.90 17.70
C GLY A 195 -5.86 -1.62 17.36
N VAL A 196 -5.29 -1.55 16.16
CA VAL A 196 -4.62 -0.35 15.64
C VAL A 196 -5.62 0.45 14.83
N GLU A 197 -5.87 1.69 15.25
CA GLU A 197 -6.62 2.66 14.46
C GLU A 197 -5.77 3.21 13.31
N ASN A 198 -6.38 3.33 12.13
CA ASN A 198 -5.73 3.83 10.92
C ASN A 198 -6.26 5.24 10.59
N ALA A 199 -5.39 6.24 10.72
CA ALA A 199 -5.76 7.63 10.50
C ALA A 199 -6.13 7.94 9.02
N ASP A 200 -5.50 7.25 8.08
CA ASP A 200 -5.77 7.42 6.64
C ASP A 200 -7.13 6.81 6.27
N TYR A 201 -7.54 5.73 6.95
CA TYR A 201 -8.88 5.17 6.80
C TYR A 201 -9.95 6.14 7.28
N GLN A 202 -9.80 6.74 8.47
CA GLN A 202 -10.78 7.68 9.01
C GLN A 202 -10.93 8.91 8.11
N ALA A 203 -9.80 9.48 7.67
CA ALA A 203 -9.82 10.61 6.74
C ALA A 203 -10.47 10.23 5.40
N GLN A 204 -10.22 9.03 4.89
CA GLN A 204 -10.84 8.58 3.65
C GLN A 204 -12.35 8.42 3.78
N ILE A 205 -12.86 7.79 4.85
CA ILE A 205 -14.31 7.58 4.97
C ILE A 205 -15.06 8.91 5.08
N GLN A 206 -14.52 9.88 5.84
CA GLN A 206 -15.12 11.19 5.98
C GLN A 206 -15.19 11.92 4.63
N LEU A 207 -14.06 11.95 3.89
CA LEU A 207 -14.01 12.52 2.54
C LEU A 207 -15.06 11.91 1.61
N LEU A 208 -15.20 10.58 1.64
CA LEU A 208 -16.14 9.89 0.76
C LEU A 208 -17.59 10.08 1.19
N GLU A 209 -17.89 10.20 2.48
CA GLU A 209 -19.21 10.56 2.98
C GLU A 209 -19.62 11.98 2.54
N ASP A 210 -18.68 12.93 2.54
CA ASP A 210 -18.94 14.30 2.12
C ASP A 210 -19.14 14.41 0.59
N VAL A 211 -18.43 13.59 -0.18
CA VAL A 211 -18.64 13.50 -1.64
C VAL A 211 -19.97 12.81 -1.97
N ASP A 212 -20.22 11.65 -1.37
CA ASP A 212 -21.44 10.87 -1.63
C ASP A 212 -22.69 11.59 -1.09
N GLY A 213 -22.54 12.44 -0.08
CA GLY A 213 -23.55 13.36 0.44
C GLY A 213 -23.70 14.67 -0.33
N GLY A 214 -22.88 14.92 -1.36
CA GLY A 214 -22.96 16.09 -2.24
C GLY A 214 -22.38 17.39 -1.66
N LYS A 215 -21.65 17.35 -0.54
CA LYS A 215 -20.93 18.52 0.00
C LYS A 215 -19.70 18.86 -0.83
N ILE A 216 -19.10 17.85 -1.45
CA ILE A 216 -17.93 17.97 -2.33
C ILE A 216 -18.31 17.39 -3.70
N SER A 217 -18.06 18.13 -4.77
CA SER A 217 -18.31 17.65 -6.13
C SER A 217 -17.29 16.57 -6.52
N ILE A 218 -17.65 15.69 -7.46
CA ILE A 218 -16.72 14.68 -7.98
C ILE A 218 -15.56 15.36 -8.72
N GLU A 219 -15.83 16.47 -9.38
CA GLU A 219 -14.86 17.32 -10.07
C GLU A 219 -13.82 17.89 -9.09
N ASP A 220 -14.27 18.45 -7.96
CA ASP A 220 -13.39 18.96 -6.90
C ASP A 220 -12.55 17.84 -6.28
N LEU A 221 -13.18 16.69 -5.98
CA LEU A 221 -12.49 15.53 -5.43
C LEU A 221 -11.37 15.05 -6.37
N ARG A 222 -11.64 14.97 -7.68
CA ARG A 222 -10.66 14.51 -8.66
C ARG A 222 -9.51 15.50 -8.86
N ALA A 223 -9.78 16.81 -8.73
CA ALA A 223 -8.78 17.84 -8.95
C ALA A 223 -7.77 17.93 -7.79
N ARG A 224 -8.21 17.73 -6.54
CA ARG A 224 -7.39 18.08 -5.35
C ARG A 224 -7.70 17.26 -4.09
N PRO A 225 -7.73 15.91 -4.15
CA PRO A 225 -8.20 15.09 -3.02
C PRO A 225 -7.30 15.20 -1.78
N ARG A 226 -5.98 15.29 -1.96
CA ARG A 226 -5.03 15.49 -0.84
C ARG A 226 -5.17 16.86 -0.16
N GLU A 227 -5.46 17.92 -0.91
CA GLU A 227 -5.64 19.27 -0.34
C GLU A 227 -6.89 19.33 0.53
N ILE A 228 -7.98 18.67 0.10
CA ILE A 228 -9.23 18.59 0.86
C ILE A 228 -8.97 17.92 2.22
N ILE A 229 -8.32 16.74 2.23
CA ILE A 229 -7.99 16.05 3.49
C ILE A 229 -7.06 16.88 4.37
N ALA A 230 -6.10 17.60 3.78
CA ALA A 230 -5.17 18.43 4.54
C ALA A 230 -5.88 19.63 5.19
N ALA A 231 -6.84 20.25 4.50
CA ALA A 231 -7.64 21.35 5.02
C ALA A 231 -8.52 20.93 6.19
N GLU A 232 -9.19 19.77 6.11
CA GLU A 232 -10.01 19.22 7.19
C GLU A 232 -9.18 18.95 8.46
N LYS A 233 -7.99 18.36 8.31
CA LYS A 233 -7.08 18.15 9.44
C LYS A 233 -6.60 19.45 10.09
N ALA A 234 -6.50 20.54 9.33
CA ALA A 234 -6.11 21.84 9.86
C ALA A 234 -7.24 22.55 10.63
N THR A 235 -8.50 22.20 10.38
CA THR A 235 -9.67 22.71 11.11
C THR A 235 -9.98 21.95 12.40
N GLU A 236 -9.50 20.71 12.55
CA GLU A 236 -9.69 19.88 13.74
C GLU A 236 -8.60 20.01 14.81
N GLY A 237 -7.48 20.68 14.50
CA GLY A 237 -6.32 20.89 15.39
C GLY A 237 -6.28 22.25 16.04
#